data_AF-A0A519JPL2-F1
#
_entry.id   AF-A0A519JPL2-F1
#
_cell.length_a   1.000
_cell.length_b   1.000
_cell.length_c   1.000
_cell.angle_alpha   90.00
_cell.angle_beta   90.00
_cell.angle_gamma   90.00
#
_symmetry.space_group_name_H-M   'P 1'
#
loop_
_entity.id
_entity.type
_entity.pdbx_description
1 polymer ?
#
loop_
_entity_poly.entity_id
_entity_poly.type
_entity_poly.pdbx_seq_one_letter_code
_entity_poly.pdbx_strand_id
1 'polypeptide(L)'
;MIVIPEHRIREMKARGWWGDVTLDDLFLKHVKAHPDSEALVDPVNAPDIVGGTAERLTWRQTADAVDRLCAVLTAHGIRKDDVVVVQLPNIAELTISYLACLRLGIIVSPAPVQYREHELGYIIAQTDAVAAITNDRIGKQKHGEMLVGLKSACPTLRHVFVLGETCPVGGLDLEPLMDGVTRDQHKAA
;
A
#
# COMPACT_ATOMS: atom_id res chain seq x y z
N MET A 1 8.45 5.36 24.22
CA MET A 1 7.68 6.24 23.32
C MET A 1 8.19 7.66 23.50
N ILE A 2 8.78 8.25 22.48
CA ILE A 2 9.24 9.65 22.53
C ILE A 2 8.06 10.51 22.08
N VAL A 3 7.45 11.23 23.01
CA VAL A 3 6.31 12.12 22.75
C VAL A 3 6.72 13.58 22.85
N ILE A 4 6.14 14.41 22.01
CA ILE A 4 6.38 15.85 22.01
C ILE A 4 5.72 16.49 23.25
N PRO A 5 6.41 17.39 23.98
CA PRO A 5 5.82 18.05 25.15
C PRO A 5 4.55 18.86 24.80
N GLU A 6 3.56 18.88 25.70
CA GLU A 6 2.27 19.54 25.46
C GLU A 6 2.38 21.03 25.10
N HIS A 7 3.32 21.75 25.71
CA HIS A 7 3.49 23.17 25.42
C HIS A 7 3.85 23.42 23.95
N ARG A 8 4.66 22.54 23.34
CA ARG A 8 5.02 22.60 21.93
C ARG A 8 3.81 22.24 21.06
N ILE A 9 3.04 21.22 21.43
CA ILE A 9 1.79 20.88 20.72
C ILE A 9 0.86 22.09 20.67
N ARG A 10 0.63 22.76 21.81
CA ARG A 10 -0.19 23.97 21.89
C ARG A 10 0.35 25.10 21.02
N GLU A 11 1.66 25.33 21.04
CA GLU A 11 2.31 26.34 20.20
C GLU A 11 2.12 26.06 18.70
N MET A 12 2.36 24.82 18.25
CA MET A 12 2.20 24.44 16.84
C MET A 12 0.74 24.56 16.38
N LYS A 13 -0.23 24.17 17.22
CA LYS A 13 -1.66 24.33 16.95
C LYS A 13 -2.08 25.81 16.91
N ALA A 14 -1.61 26.63 17.84
CA ALA A 14 -1.91 28.07 17.87
C ALA A 14 -1.38 28.82 16.63
N ARG A 15 -0.26 28.37 16.06
CA ARG A 15 0.27 28.88 14.79
C ARG A 15 -0.44 28.34 13.55
N GLY A 16 -1.36 27.39 13.70
CA GLY A 16 -2.05 26.73 12.60
C GLY A 16 -1.15 25.78 11.78
N TRP A 17 0.05 25.45 12.27
CA TRP A 17 0.96 24.53 11.58
C TRP A 17 0.54 23.08 11.76
N TRP A 18 0.02 22.74 12.94
CA TRP A 18 -0.55 21.43 13.23
C TRP A 18 -2.07 21.56 13.35
N GLY A 19 -2.78 20.67 12.68
CA GLY A 19 -4.23 20.57 12.74
C GLY A 19 -4.67 19.13 12.90
N ASP A 20 -5.97 18.91 12.80
CA ASP A 20 -6.58 17.59 12.93
C ASP A 20 -7.02 17.05 11.55
N VAL A 21 -6.64 17.73 10.45
CA VAL A 21 -6.85 17.28 9.07
C VAL A 21 -5.86 16.15 8.76
N THR A 22 -6.40 14.99 8.42
CA THR A 22 -5.62 13.82 8.03
C THR A 22 -5.26 13.86 6.53
N LEU A 23 -4.30 13.03 6.13
CA LEU A 23 -4.00 12.84 4.71
C LEU A 23 -5.21 12.28 3.94
N ASP A 24 -6.03 11.45 4.58
CA ASP A 24 -7.25 10.91 3.96
C ASP A 24 -8.33 12.00 3.78
N ASP A 25 -8.46 12.95 4.72
CA ASP A 25 -9.35 14.11 4.56
C ASP A 25 -8.96 14.95 3.34
N LEU A 26 -7.66 15.16 3.13
CA LEU A 26 -7.15 15.87 1.96
C LEU A 26 -7.43 15.10 0.67
N PHE A 27 -7.26 13.78 0.68
CA PHE A 27 -7.59 12.90 -0.43
C PHE A 27 -9.09 12.98 -0.77
N LEU A 28 -9.98 12.74 0.19
CA LEU A 28 -11.44 12.76 0.01
C LEU A 28 -11.95 14.12 -0.44
N LYS A 29 -11.32 15.22 0.00
CA LYS A 29 -11.62 16.57 -0.50
C LYS A 29 -11.42 16.68 -2.02
N HIS A 30 -10.34 16.11 -2.54
CA HIS A 30 -10.07 16.13 -3.99
C HIS A 30 -10.97 15.18 -4.76
N VAL A 31 -11.26 13.99 -4.21
CA VAL A 31 -12.24 13.05 -4.78
C VAL A 31 -13.59 13.72 -4.97
N LYS A 32 -14.06 14.47 -3.97
CA LYS A 32 -15.33 15.20 -4.05
C LYS A 32 -15.31 16.34 -5.06
N ALA A 33 -14.19 17.06 -5.15
CA ALA A 33 -14.09 18.27 -5.98
C ALA A 33 -13.82 17.97 -7.47
N HIS A 34 -13.07 16.90 -7.77
CA HIS A 34 -12.57 16.60 -9.12
C HIS A 34 -12.64 15.09 -9.43
N PRO A 35 -13.79 14.43 -9.26
CA PRO A 35 -13.87 12.96 -9.26
C PRO A 35 -13.37 12.33 -10.56
N ASP A 36 -13.60 12.98 -11.70
CA ASP A 36 -13.32 12.43 -13.02
C ASP A 36 -12.01 12.98 -13.62
N SER A 37 -11.25 13.79 -12.87
CA SER A 37 -9.90 14.22 -13.25
C SER A 37 -8.86 13.16 -12.87
N GLU A 38 -7.76 13.09 -13.62
CA GLU A 38 -6.65 12.20 -13.32
C GLU A 38 -6.04 12.50 -11.93
N ALA A 39 -5.78 11.45 -11.17
CA ALA A 39 -5.18 11.51 -9.85
C ALA A 39 -3.83 10.77 -9.83
N LEU A 40 -3.80 9.56 -10.39
CA LEU A 40 -2.62 8.71 -10.46
C LEU A 40 -2.35 8.30 -11.90
N VAL A 41 -1.08 8.37 -12.29
CA VAL A 41 -0.62 7.99 -13.61
C VAL A 41 0.67 7.21 -13.43
N ASP A 42 0.66 5.97 -13.89
CA ASP A 42 1.84 5.13 -13.89
C ASP A 42 2.90 5.65 -14.86
N PRO A 43 4.19 5.39 -14.56
CA PRO A 43 5.23 5.64 -15.54
C PRO A 43 5.05 4.72 -16.76
N VAL A 44 5.42 5.23 -17.95
CA VAL A 44 5.25 4.49 -19.22
C VAL A 44 5.96 3.12 -19.21
N ASN A 45 7.04 2.99 -18.44
CA ASN A 45 7.79 1.74 -18.30
C ASN A 45 7.28 0.84 -17.16
N ALA A 46 6.14 1.11 -16.54
CA ALA A 46 5.54 0.22 -15.53
C ALA A 46 5.41 -1.24 -16.03
N PRO A 47 5.01 -1.52 -17.29
CA PRO A 47 4.98 -2.89 -17.83
C PRO A 47 6.35 -3.60 -17.78
N ASP A 48 7.45 -2.89 -17.97
CA ASP A 48 8.80 -3.46 -17.89
C ASP A 48 9.21 -3.81 -16.45
N ILE A 49 8.56 -3.18 -15.47
CA ILE A 49 8.86 -3.33 -14.04
C ILE A 49 7.97 -4.42 -13.42
N VAL A 50 6.67 -4.43 -13.71
CA VAL A 50 5.69 -5.27 -13.01
C VAL A 50 4.78 -6.09 -13.92
N GLY A 51 5.00 -6.07 -15.25
CA GLY A 51 4.10 -6.70 -16.20
C GLY A 51 2.79 -5.93 -16.39
N GLY A 52 1.85 -6.50 -17.14
CA GLY A 52 0.56 -5.86 -17.45
C GLY A 52 0.68 -4.54 -18.23
N THR A 53 -0.23 -3.61 -17.94
CA THR A 53 -0.33 -2.28 -18.57
C THR A 53 -0.02 -1.18 -17.55
N ALA A 54 0.34 0.01 -18.04
CA ALA A 54 0.45 1.20 -17.20
C ALA A 54 -0.93 1.80 -16.94
N GLU A 55 -1.26 2.06 -15.68
CA GLU A 55 -2.55 2.59 -15.27
C GLU A 55 -2.64 4.12 -15.32
N ARG A 56 -3.87 4.60 -15.53
CA ARG A 56 -4.25 6.01 -15.37
C ARG A 56 -5.59 6.05 -14.64
N LEU A 57 -5.57 6.49 -13.39
CA LEU A 57 -6.74 6.49 -12.53
C LEU A 57 -7.22 7.91 -12.26
N THR A 58 -8.52 8.10 -12.39
CA THR A 58 -9.19 9.30 -11.88
C THR A 58 -9.22 9.30 -10.35
N TRP A 59 -9.56 10.43 -9.74
CA TRP A 59 -9.76 10.50 -8.29
C TRP A 59 -10.83 9.52 -7.81
N ARG A 60 -11.93 9.34 -8.55
CA ARG A 60 -12.99 8.38 -8.24
C ARG A 60 -12.49 6.95 -8.28
N GLN A 61 -11.80 6.56 -9.36
CA GLN A 61 -11.26 5.22 -9.50
C GLN A 61 -10.20 4.91 -8.42
N THR A 62 -9.38 5.91 -8.09
CA THR A 62 -8.41 5.79 -6.98
C THR A 62 -9.13 5.57 -5.65
N ALA A 63 -10.22 6.30 -5.38
CA ALA A 63 -11.00 6.13 -4.16
C ALA A 63 -11.64 4.74 -4.07
N ASP A 64 -12.22 4.27 -5.17
CA ASP A 64 -12.81 2.93 -5.26
C ASP A 64 -11.76 1.85 -5.01
N ALA A 65 -10.56 1.98 -5.57
CA ALA A 65 -9.45 1.04 -5.34
C ALA A 65 -8.98 1.05 -3.88
N VAL A 66 -8.90 2.23 -3.25
CA VAL A 66 -8.58 2.38 -1.82
C VAL A 66 -9.64 1.70 -0.96
N ASP A 67 -10.92 1.89 -1.25
CA ASP A 67 -12.02 1.26 -0.50
C ASP A 67 -12.01 -0.26 -0.62
N ARG A 68 -11.73 -0.80 -1.82
CA ARG A 68 -11.57 -2.24 -2.02
C ARG A 68 -10.41 -2.80 -1.22
N LEU A 69 -9.25 -2.15 -1.25
CA LEU A 69 -8.10 -2.60 -0.45
C LEU A 69 -8.41 -2.50 1.05
N CYS A 70 -9.12 -1.47 1.50
CA CYS A 70 -9.57 -1.38 2.89
C CYS A 70 -10.45 -2.59 3.29
N ALA A 71 -11.39 -2.96 2.43
CA ALA A 71 -12.26 -4.11 2.65
C ALA A 71 -11.45 -5.42 2.72
N VAL A 72 -10.50 -5.62 1.80
CA VAL A 72 -9.61 -6.80 1.79
C VAL A 72 -8.78 -6.89 3.07
N LEU A 73 -8.10 -5.81 3.46
CA LEU A 73 -7.28 -5.78 4.67
C LEU A 73 -8.11 -6.07 5.93
N THR A 74 -9.28 -5.46 6.03
CA THR A 74 -10.20 -5.67 7.16
C THR A 74 -10.72 -7.11 7.20
N ALA A 75 -11.07 -7.69 6.05
CA ALA A 75 -11.54 -9.07 5.95
C ALA A 75 -10.47 -10.10 6.37
N HIS A 76 -9.19 -9.75 6.23
CA HIS A 76 -8.05 -10.55 6.68
C HIS A 76 -7.59 -10.19 8.10
N GLY A 77 -8.39 -9.42 8.84
CA GLY A 77 -8.14 -9.09 10.25
C GLY A 77 -6.97 -8.14 10.48
N ILE A 78 -6.53 -7.41 9.45
CA ILE A 78 -5.58 -6.32 9.61
C ILE A 78 -6.33 -5.11 10.15
N ARG A 79 -5.82 -4.49 11.21
CA ARG A 79 -6.54 -3.45 11.97
C ARG A 79 -5.64 -2.29 12.36
N LYS A 80 -6.25 -1.26 12.95
CA LYS A 80 -5.55 -0.12 13.55
C LYS A 80 -4.36 -0.58 14.39
N ASP A 81 -3.25 0.15 14.25
CA ASP A 81 -1.97 -0.04 14.95
C ASP A 81 -1.19 -1.30 14.54
N ASP A 82 -1.72 -2.17 13.67
CA ASP A 82 -0.93 -3.22 13.02
C ASP A 82 0.09 -2.58 12.07
N VAL A 83 1.26 -3.22 11.91
CA VAL A 83 2.29 -2.81 10.95
C VAL A 83 2.21 -3.64 9.68
N VAL A 84 2.17 -2.97 8.52
CA VAL A 84 2.21 -3.58 7.19
C VAL A 84 3.45 -3.10 6.45
N VAL A 85 4.29 -4.05 6.01
CA VAL A 85 5.43 -3.75 5.15
C VAL A 85 4.94 -3.57 3.72
N VAL A 86 5.25 -2.44 3.09
CA VAL A 86 4.88 -2.19 1.69
C VAL A 86 6.14 -2.11 0.85
N GLN A 87 6.33 -3.08 -0.05
CA GLN A 87 7.44 -3.16 -0.99
C GLN A 87 6.89 -3.16 -2.43
N LEU A 88 6.54 -1.99 -2.91
CA LEU A 88 6.03 -1.78 -4.28
C LEU A 88 6.93 -0.77 -5.01
N PRO A 89 7.03 -0.84 -6.35
CA PRO A 89 7.67 0.22 -7.13
C PRO A 89 6.78 1.47 -7.16
N ASN A 90 7.25 2.53 -7.83
CA ASN A 90 6.51 3.78 -7.98
C ASN A 90 5.38 3.63 -9.02
N ILE A 91 4.35 2.86 -8.66
CA ILE A 91 3.11 2.62 -9.42
C ILE A 91 1.88 3.04 -8.58
N ALA A 92 0.71 3.10 -9.20
CA ALA A 92 -0.54 3.53 -8.56
C ALA A 92 -0.84 2.77 -7.26
N GLU A 93 -0.59 1.46 -7.25
CA GLU A 93 -0.87 0.56 -6.12
C GLU A 93 -0.05 0.90 -4.87
N LEU A 94 1.12 1.53 -5.01
CA LEU A 94 1.89 2.03 -3.87
C LEU A 94 1.09 3.12 -3.12
N THR A 95 0.54 4.07 -3.87
CA THR A 95 -0.25 5.16 -3.28
C THR A 95 -1.58 4.65 -2.72
N ILE A 96 -2.24 3.75 -3.45
CA ILE A 96 -3.48 3.10 -2.99
C ILE A 96 -3.24 2.34 -1.68
N SER A 97 -2.13 1.59 -1.57
CA SER A 97 -1.75 0.87 -0.36
C SER A 97 -1.56 1.80 0.83
N TYR A 98 -0.91 2.95 0.62
CA TYR A 98 -0.67 3.91 1.70
C TYR A 98 -1.97 4.56 2.15
N LEU A 99 -2.82 5.00 1.22
CA LEU A 99 -4.11 5.61 1.54
C LEU A 99 -5.03 4.62 2.27
N ALA A 100 -5.09 3.37 1.83
CA ALA A 100 -5.89 2.34 2.49
C ALA A 100 -5.41 2.07 3.92
N CYS A 101 -4.10 1.94 4.12
CA CYS A 101 -3.53 1.77 5.45
C CYS A 101 -3.79 2.97 6.36
N LEU A 102 -3.57 4.19 5.86
CA LEU A 102 -3.83 5.43 6.61
C LEU A 102 -5.30 5.55 7.01
N ARG A 103 -6.25 5.24 6.12
CA ARG A 103 -7.69 5.24 6.39
C ARG A 103 -8.07 4.28 7.50
N LEU A 104 -7.46 3.10 7.54
CA LEU A 104 -7.69 2.09 8.57
C LEU A 104 -6.89 2.33 9.87
N GLY A 105 -6.01 3.33 9.89
CA GLY A 105 -5.08 3.57 11.00
C GLY A 105 -4.02 2.47 11.15
N ILE A 106 -3.70 1.77 10.06
CA ILE A 106 -2.60 0.81 9.93
C ILE A 106 -1.29 1.58 9.76
N ILE A 107 -0.22 1.10 10.38
CA ILE A 107 1.11 1.67 10.26
C ILE A 107 1.81 1.07 9.03
N VAL A 108 2.19 1.93 8.08
CA VAL A 108 2.97 1.51 6.91
C VAL A 108 4.46 1.53 7.25
N SER A 109 5.14 0.40 7.05
CA SER A 109 6.60 0.32 7.02
C SER A 109 7.06 0.25 5.55
N PRO A 110 7.45 1.38 4.93
CA PRO A 110 7.86 1.41 3.54
C PRO A 110 9.20 0.69 3.36
N ALA A 111 9.29 -0.22 2.39
CA ALA A 111 10.51 -0.96 2.09
C ALA A 111 10.98 -0.65 0.65
N PRO A 112 12.24 -0.24 0.46
CA PRO A 112 12.83 -0.11 -0.88
C PRO A 112 12.75 -1.42 -1.67
N VAL A 113 12.46 -1.34 -2.97
CA VAL A 113 12.41 -2.51 -3.87
C VAL A 113 13.77 -3.19 -4.05
N GLN A 114 14.85 -2.56 -3.61
CA GLN A 114 16.19 -3.15 -3.60
C GLN A 114 16.42 -4.07 -2.40
N TYR A 115 15.64 -3.94 -1.33
CA TYR A 115 15.81 -4.73 -0.11
C TYR A 115 15.43 -6.19 -0.35
N ARG A 116 16.19 -7.07 0.30
CA ARG A 116 16.08 -8.52 0.14
C ARG A 116 15.78 -9.18 1.48
N GLU A 117 15.82 -10.50 1.52
CA GLU A 117 15.45 -11.33 2.66
C GLU A 117 16.09 -10.86 3.97
N HIS A 118 17.35 -10.43 3.92
CA HIS A 118 18.08 -9.98 5.09
C HIS A 118 17.48 -8.69 5.68
N GLU A 119 17.37 -7.63 4.88
CA GLU A 119 16.83 -6.35 5.36
C GLU A 119 15.34 -6.46 5.68
N LEU A 120 14.57 -7.17 4.85
CA LEU A 120 13.14 -7.37 5.05
C LEU A 120 12.86 -8.19 6.31
N GLY A 121 13.59 -9.29 6.51
CA GLY A 121 13.47 -10.10 7.72
C GLY A 121 13.78 -9.28 8.98
N TYR A 122 14.82 -8.44 8.92
CA TYR A 122 15.14 -7.50 10.00
C TYR A 122 14.01 -6.51 10.26
N ILE A 123 13.47 -5.86 9.23
CA ILE A 123 12.37 -4.89 9.36
C ILE A 123 11.12 -5.55 9.95
N ILE A 124 10.75 -6.72 9.44
CA ILE A 124 9.55 -7.45 9.88
C ILE A 124 9.70 -7.84 11.35
N ALA A 125 10.84 -8.38 11.76
CA ALA A 125 11.10 -8.74 13.15
C ALA A 125 11.15 -7.53 14.08
N GLN A 126 11.73 -6.41 13.64
CA GLN A 126 11.86 -5.20 14.45
C GLN A 126 10.52 -4.46 14.65
N THR A 127 9.59 -4.62 13.72
CA THR A 127 8.30 -3.91 13.72
C THR A 127 7.11 -4.79 14.10
N ASP A 128 7.34 -6.09 14.34
CA ASP A 128 6.30 -7.10 14.51
C ASP A 128 5.27 -7.05 13.36
N ALA A 129 5.73 -6.79 12.13
CA ALA A 129 4.84 -6.62 10.99
C ALA A 129 3.97 -7.86 10.79
N VAL A 130 2.67 -7.62 10.59
CA VAL A 130 1.65 -8.67 10.50
C VAL A 130 1.30 -9.03 9.07
N ALA A 131 1.58 -8.13 8.13
CA ALA A 131 1.40 -8.37 6.71
C ALA A 131 2.45 -7.65 5.86
N ALA A 132 2.58 -8.09 4.62
CA ALA A 132 3.31 -7.38 3.58
C ALA A 132 2.47 -7.22 2.31
N ILE A 133 2.70 -6.16 1.55
CA ILE A 133 2.12 -5.93 0.22
C ILE A 133 3.26 -5.76 -0.78
N THR A 134 3.24 -6.53 -1.87
CA THR A 134 4.27 -6.53 -2.92
C THR A 134 3.70 -6.91 -4.27
N ASN A 135 4.48 -6.73 -5.35
CA ASN A 135 4.24 -7.47 -6.59
C ASN A 135 4.85 -8.87 -6.52
N ASP A 136 4.33 -9.79 -7.33
CA ASP A 136 4.90 -11.10 -7.56
C ASP A 136 6.35 -11.00 -8.03
N ARG A 137 6.60 -10.05 -8.93
CA ARG A 137 7.88 -9.71 -9.51
C ARG A 137 8.04 -8.19 -9.62
N ILE A 138 9.26 -7.73 -9.39
CA ILE A 138 9.68 -6.36 -9.70
C ILE A 138 10.99 -6.48 -10.49
N GLY A 139 10.90 -6.12 -11.78
CA GLY A 139 11.87 -6.45 -12.81
C GLY A 139 12.11 -7.96 -12.89
N LYS A 140 13.35 -8.37 -12.66
CA LYS A 140 13.76 -9.79 -12.75
C LYS A 140 13.58 -10.58 -11.44
N GLN A 141 13.21 -9.91 -10.36
CA GLN A 141 13.26 -10.47 -9.00
C GLN A 141 11.86 -10.85 -8.52
N LYS A 142 11.75 -12.02 -7.88
CA LYS A 142 10.49 -12.61 -7.42
C LYS A 142 10.17 -12.17 -5.99
N HIS A 143 9.65 -10.96 -5.84
CA HIS A 143 9.43 -10.36 -4.52
C HIS A 143 8.31 -11.05 -3.73
N GLY A 144 7.27 -11.55 -4.42
CA GLY A 144 6.24 -12.36 -3.79
C GLY A 144 6.79 -13.62 -3.13
N GLU A 145 7.59 -14.42 -3.86
CA GLU A 145 8.20 -15.65 -3.34
C GLU A 145 9.13 -15.35 -2.15
N MET A 146 9.92 -14.28 -2.26
CA MET A 146 10.83 -13.81 -1.22
C MET A 146 10.09 -13.50 0.09
N LEU A 147 9.04 -12.67 0.04
CA LEU A 147 8.27 -12.27 1.23
C LEU A 147 7.47 -13.43 1.83
N VAL A 148 6.93 -14.32 1.00
CA VAL A 148 6.29 -15.56 1.49
C VAL A 148 7.30 -16.45 2.21
N GLY A 149 8.52 -16.58 1.69
CA GLY A 149 9.59 -17.37 2.32
C GLY A 149 9.94 -16.88 3.73
N LEU A 150 9.88 -15.57 3.96
CA LEU A 150 10.17 -14.95 5.26
C LEU A 150 9.16 -15.30 6.36
N LYS A 151 7.94 -15.76 6.02
CA LYS A 151 6.94 -16.20 7.02
C LYS A 151 7.48 -17.29 7.95
N SER A 152 8.41 -18.12 7.46
CA SER A 152 9.03 -19.18 8.26
C SER A 152 9.99 -18.65 9.34
N ALA A 153 10.68 -17.54 9.06
CA ALA A 153 11.63 -16.90 9.97
C ALA A 153 10.99 -15.76 10.80
N CYS A 154 9.84 -15.25 10.36
CA CYS A 154 9.11 -14.15 10.98
C CYS A 154 7.67 -14.56 11.32
N PRO A 155 7.42 -15.18 12.49
CA PRO A 155 6.11 -15.71 12.86
C PRO A 155 4.99 -14.67 12.95
N THR A 156 5.34 -13.39 13.12
CA THR A 156 4.36 -12.29 13.14
C THR A 156 3.74 -12.06 11.77
N LEU A 157 4.45 -12.37 10.67
CA LEU A 157 4.01 -12.13 9.30
C LEU A 157 2.94 -13.16 8.88
N ARG A 158 1.67 -12.81 9.11
CA ARG A 158 0.52 -13.67 8.83
C ARG A 158 0.17 -13.69 7.33
N HIS A 159 0.17 -12.51 6.70
CA HIS A 159 -0.32 -12.34 5.33
C HIS A 159 0.74 -11.72 4.42
N VAL A 160 0.82 -12.21 3.18
CA VAL A 160 1.62 -11.58 2.11
C VAL A 160 0.67 -11.38 0.95
N PHE A 161 0.28 -10.14 0.73
CA PHE A 161 -0.60 -9.71 -0.34
C PHE A 161 0.24 -9.43 -1.60
N VAL A 162 -0.13 -10.05 -2.71
CA VAL A 162 0.67 -10.09 -3.93
C VAL A 162 -0.16 -9.58 -5.10
N LEU A 163 0.37 -8.60 -5.82
CA LEU A 163 -0.15 -8.06 -7.08
C LEU A 163 0.62 -8.63 -8.27
N GLY A 164 0.01 -8.74 -9.44
CA GLY A 164 0.67 -9.18 -10.67
C GLY A 164 0.12 -10.51 -11.19
N GLU A 165 0.80 -11.05 -12.20
CA GLU A 165 0.29 -12.16 -13.00
C GLU A 165 0.23 -13.50 -12.25
N THR A 166 1.06 -13.66 -11.21
CA THR A 166 1.16 -14.91 -10.45
C THR A 166 1.13 -14.68 -8.95
N CYS A 167 0.57 -15.62 -8.21
CA CYS A 167 0.63 -15.60 -6.75
C CYS A 167 1.36 -16.84 -6.22
N PRO A 168 2.48 -16.69 -5.48
CA PRO A 168 3.19 -17.82 -4.90
C PRO A 168 2.36 -18.49 -3.80
N VAL A 169 2.55 -19.81 -3.63
CA VAL A 169 1.85 -20.60 -2.61
C VAL A 169 2.12 -20.02 -1.22
N GLY A 170 1.06 -19.66 -0.50
CA GLY A 170 1.14 -19.03 0.83
C GLY A 170 1.06 -17.49 0.82
N GLY A 171 1.02 -16.89 -0.38
CA GLY A 171 0.57 -15.52 -0.63
C GLY A 171 -0.95 -15.43 -0.82
N LEU A 172 -1.45 -14.20 -0.85
CA LEU A 172 -2.83 -13.84 -1.13
C LEU A 172 -2.84 -12.95 -2.36
N ASP A 173 -3.51 -13.41 -3.42
CA ASP A 173 -3.60 -12.69 -4.69
C ASP A 173 -4.53 -11.48 -4.54
N LEU A 174 -3.99 -10.26 -4.69
CA LEU A 174 -4.76 -9.03 -4.51
C LEU A 174 -5.66 -8.70 -5.69
N GLU A 175 -5.31 -9.08 -6.92
CA GLU A 175 -6.11 -8.72 -8.10
C GLU A 175 -7.56 -9.22 -8.02
N PRO A 176 -7.84 -10.52 -7.78
CA PRO A 176 -9.20 -11.01 -7.64
C PRO A 176 -9.84 -10.58 -6.32
N LEU A 177 -9.06 -10.35 -5.26
CA LEU A 177 -9.59 -9.85 -3.98
C LEU A 177 -10.06 -8.40 -4.09
N MET A 178 -9.49 -7.63 -5.02
CA MET A 178 -9.84 -6.25 -5.31
C MET A 178 -10.76 -6.12 -6.54
N ASP A 179 -11.39 -7.21 -6.99
CA ASP A 179 -12.16 -7.32 -8.25
C ASP A 179 -12.86 -6.02 -8.65
N GLY A 180 -12.44 -5.47 -9.80
CA GLY A 180 -12.73 -4.12 -10.30
C GLY A 180 -11.48 -3.29 -10.66
N VAL A 181 -10.28 -3.75 -10.27
CA VAL A 181 -8.97 -3.19 -10.69
C VAL A 181 -8.21 -4.28 -11.45
N THR A 182 -8.75 -4.76 -12.56
CA THR A 182 -7.93 -5.50 -13.53
C THR A 182 -7.16 -4.48 -14.36
N ARG A 183 -5.86 -4.69 -14.53
CA ARG A 183 -5.02 -3.89 -15.44
C ARG A 183 -5.54 -3.83 -16.90
N ASP A 184 -6.52 -4.67 -17.22
CA ASP A 184 -7.17 -4.73 -18.53
C ASP A 184 -8.35 -3.77 -18.74
N GLN A 185 -8.82 -3.02 -17.74
CA GLN A 185 -10.10 -2.29 -17.85
C GLN A 185 -10.05 -0.87 -18.44
N HIS A 186 -8.87 -0.33 -18.79
CA HIS A 186 -8.77 1.04 -19.33
C HIS A 186 -8.34 1.11 -20.81
N LYS A 187 -8.99 0.32 -21.67
CA LYS A 187 -8.85 0.39 -23.14
C LYS A 187 -9.84 1.31 -23.87
N ALA A 188 -10.65 2.11 -23.17
CA ALA A 188 -11.60 2.99 -23.86
C ALA A 188 -11.84 4.32 -23.14
N ALA A 189 -11.03 5.32 -23.50
CA ALA A 189 -11.45 6.71 -23.70
C ALA A 189 -10.47 7.37 -24.68
#